data_AF-A0A8I1SWG6-F1
#
_entry.id   AF-A0A8I1SWG6-F1
#
_cell.length_a   1.000
_cell.length_b   1.000
_cell.length_c   1.000
_cell.angle_alpha   90.00
_cell.angle_beta   90.00
_cell.angle_gamma   90.00
#
_symmetry.space_group_name_H-M   'P 1'
#
loop_
_entity.id
_entity.type
_entity.pdbx_description
1 polymer ?
#
loop_
_entity_poly.entity_id
_entity_poly.type
_entity_poly.pdbx_seq_one_letter_code
_entity_poly.pdbx_strand_id
1 'polypeptide(L)'
;MLIVAVYGRHIKPVDLFGYAATLGTIPIILTYLITNLALPVYMRKHHRAEFQLTKHLILPILGTLLMLMPLWGLVEPGQPESFNLFPYVALAVLALSAIYGLILTKRNPHLAQTIGSFIADE
;
A
#
# COMPACT_ATOMS: atom_id res chain seq x y z
N MET A 1 -5.03 -13.63 -18.04
CA MET A 1 -5.94 -13.69 -19.21
C MET A 1 -7.03 -14.74 -19.07
N LEU A 2 -6.72 -15.99 -18.69
CA LEU A 2 -7.72 -17.07 -18.59
C LEU A 2 -8.80 -16.83 -17.51
N ILE A 3 -8.41 -16.30 -16.34
CA ILE A 3 -9.35 -15.94 -15.25
C ILE A 3 -10.38 -14.91 -15.72
N VAL A 4 -9.93 -13.87 -16.42
CA VAL A 4 -10.81 -12.81 -16.96
C VAL A 4 -11.74 -13.35 -18.05
N ALA A 5 -11.26 -14.22 -18.93
CA ALA A 5 -12.05 -14.79 -20.01
C ALA A 5 -13.16 -15.75 -19.51
N VAL A 6 -12.94 -16.42 -18.38
CA VAL A 6 -13.92 -17.36 -17.79
C VAL A 6 -14.90 -16.62 -16.87
N TYR A 7 -14.42 -15.74 -15.99
CA TYR A 7 -15.29 -15.02 -15.04
C TYR A 7 -16.00 -13.80 -15.66
N GLY A 8 -15.37 -13.14 -16.65
CA GLY A 8 -15.89 -11.92 -17.27
C GLY A 8 -17.07 -12.12 -18.21
N ARG A 9 -17.45 -13.36 -18.54
CA ARG A 9 -18.62 -13.63 -19.41
C ARG A 9 -19.96 -13.27 -18.76
N HIS A 10 -20.00 -13.13 -17.43
CA HIS A 10 -21.22 -12.87 -16.67
C HIS A 10 -21.22 -11.53 -15.93
N ILE A 11 -20.15 -10.73 -16.06
CA ILE A 11 -19.99 -9.45 -15.35
C ILE A 11 -19.91 -8.33 -16.39
N LYS A 12 -20.59 -7.21 -16.16
CA LYS A 12 -20.51 -6.07 -17.08
C LYS A 12 -19.06 -5.57 -17.14
N PRO A 13 -18.51 -5.25 -18.32
CA PRO A 13 -17.11 -4.80 -18.42
C PRO A 13 -16.77 -3.61 -17.52
N VAL A 14 -17.72 -2.71 -17.31
CA VAL A 14 -17.58 -1.54 -16.41
C VAL A 14 -17.41 -1.96 -14.94
N ASP A 15 -18.12 -3.00 -14.49
CA ASP A 15 -18.04 -3.50 -13.12
C ASP A 15 -16.70 -4.20 -12.89
N LEU A 16 -16.26 -5.02 -13.85
CA LEU A 16 -14.95 -5.68 -13.79
C LEU A 16 -13.80 -4.66 -13.75
N PHE A 17 -13.89 -3.60 -14.54
CA PHE A 17 -12.93 -2.48 -14.50
C PHE A 17 -12.94 -1.81 -13.12
N GLY A 18 -14.12 -1.51 -12.58
CA GLY A 18 -14.26 -0.96 -11.23
C GLY A 18 -13.65 -1.85 -10.16
N TYR A 19 -13.90 -3.16 -10.21
CA TYR A 19 -13.33 -4.13 -9.25
C TYR A 19 -11.81 -4.14 -9.30
N ALA A 20 -11.23 -4.24 -10.50
CA ALA A 20 -9.77 -4.24 -10.67
C ALA A 20 -9.16 -2.92 -10.20
N ALA A 21 -9.78 -1.79 -10.52
CA ALA A 21 -9.32 -0.47 -10.10
C ALA A 21 -9.35 -0.33 -8.57
N THR A 22 -10.45 -0.68 -7.91
CA THR A 22 -10.58 -0.54 -6.45
C THR A 22 -9.65 -1.50 -5.70
N LEU A 23 -9.62 -2.78 -6.10
CA LEU A 23 -8.73 -3.78 -5.48
C LEU A 23 -7.25 -3.45 -5.67
N GLY A 24 -6.87 -2.81 -6.78
CA GLY A 24 -5.50 -2.33 -7.00
C GLY A 24 -5.18 -1.05 -6.23
N THR A 25 -6.11 -0.11 -6.16
CA THR A 25 -5.85 1.24 -5.62
C THR A 25 -5.78 1.25 -4.10
N ILE A 26 -6.63 0.50 -3.38
CA ILE A 26 -6.62 0.51 -1.91
C ILE A 26 -5.25 0.09 -1.34
N PRO A 27 -4.65 -1.06 -1.73
CA PRO A 27 -3.33 -1.45 -1.24
C PRO A 27 -2.22 -0.46 -1.60
N ILE A 28 -2.28 0.14 -2.79
CA ILE A 28 -1.31 1.14 -3.24
C ILE A 28 -1.37 2.37 -2.34
N ILE A 29 -2.57 2.91 -2.10
CA ILE A 29 -2.74 4.07 -1.21
C ILE A 29 -2.23 3.73 0.19
N LEU A 30 -2.62 2.58 0.75
CA LEU A 30 -2.17 2.17 2.08
C LEU A 30 -0.64 2.04 2.16
N THR A 31 0.01 1.53 1.12
CA THR A 31 1.47 1.46 1.02
C THR A 31 2.10 2.85 1.04
N TYR A 32 1.56 3.80 0.26
CA TYR A 32 2.04 5.18 0.25
C TYR A 32 1.82 5.90 1.58
N LEU A 33 0.68 5.70 2.23
CA LEU A 33 0.41 6.27 3.56
C LEU A 33 1.43 5.76 4.58
N ILE A 34 1.66 4.45 4.62
CA ILE A 34 2.67 3.84 5.50
C ILE A 34 4.07 4.39 5.18
N THR A 35 4.42 4.53 3.89
CA THR A 35 5.73 5.02 3.46
C THR A 35 5.94 6.49 3.84
N ASN A 36 4.93 7.34 3.63
CA ASN A 36 4.98 8.75 4.02
C ASN A 36 5.14 8.93 5.53
N LEU A 37 4.52 8.06 6.34
CA LEU A 37 4.67 8.08 7.80
C LEU A 37 6.01 7.47 8.25
N ALA A 38 6.52 6.46 7.53
CA ALA A 38 7.78 5.81 7.83
C ALA A 38 8.99 6.71 7.52
N LEU A 39 8.93 7.51 6.45
CA LEU A 39 10.04 8.37 6.02
C LEU A 39 10.58 9.33 7.11
N PRO A 40 9.76 10.16 7.79
CA PRO A 40 10.25 11.04 8.85
C PRO A 40 10.87 10.24 10.00
N VAL A 41 10.26 9.10 10.36
CA VAL A 41 10.76 8.23 11.43
C VAL A 41 12.10 7.60 11.04
N TYR A 42 12.23 7.13 9.80
CA TYR A 42 13.43 6.51 9.27
C TYR A 42 14.58 7.51 9.21
N MET A 43 14.36 8.70 8.62
CA MET A 43 15.39 9.74 8.51
C MET A 43 15.80 10.27 9.88
N ARG A 44 14.84 10.45 10.79
CA ARG A 44 15.14 10.81 12.18
C ARG A 44 15.84 9.68 12.95
N LYS A 45 15.75 8.42 12.54
CA LYS A 45 16.43 7.32 13.24
C LYS A 45 17.84 7.06 12.70
N HIS A 46 18.02 7.06 11.38
CA HIS A 46 19.26 6.60 10.73
C HIS A 46 20.08 7.74 10.08
N HIS A 47 19.45 8.81 9.62
CA HIS A 47 20.10 9.90 8.87
C HIS A 47 19.77 11.30 9.44
N ARG A 48 19.91 11.45 10.76
CA ARG A 48 19.55 12.70 11.50
C ARG A 48 20.18 13.96 10.89
N ALA A 49 21.43 13.87 10.44
CA ALA A 49 22.18 15.00 9.89
C ALA A 49 21.64 15.49 8.54
N GLU A 50 21.00 14.61 7.78
CA GLU A 50 20.44 14.90 6.45
C GLU A 50 18.93 15.26 6.51
N PHE A 51 18.36 15.28 7.72
CA PHE A 51 16.94 15.51 7.92
C PHE A 51 16.53 16.94 7.53
N GLN A 52 15.92 17.06 6.36
CA GLN A 52 15.27 18.30 5.89
C GLN A 52 13.78 18.29 6.25
N LEU A 53 13.32 19.26 7.05
CA LEU A 53 11.94 19.37 7.51
C LEU A 53 10.93 19.42 6.34
N THR A 54 11.26 20.14 5.27
CA THR A 54 10.41 20.27 4.09
C THR A 54 10.22 18.93 3.40
N LYS A 55 11.32 18.25 3.02
CA LYS A 55 11.29 17.02 2.24
C LYS A 55 10.85 15.80 3.02
N HIS A 56 11.19 15.72 4.31
CA HIS A 56 10.98 14.51 5.10
C HIS A 56 9.82 14.60 6.07
N LEU A 57 9.19 15.78 6.23
CA LEU A 57 8.00 15.94 7.08
C LEU A 57 6.85 16.63 6.35
N ILE A 58 7.08 17.84 5.81
CA ILE A 58 5.99 18.62 5.20
C ILE A 58 5.46 17.94 3.94
N LEU A 59 6.33 17.55 3.00
CA LEU A 59 5.92 16.87 1.78
C LEU A 59 5.21 15.52 2.05
N PRO A 60 5.73 14.64 2.94
CA PRO A 60 5.03 13.40 3.27
C PRO A 60 3.69 13.62 3.96
N ILE A 61 3.56 14.61 4.85
CA ILE A 61 2.28 14.95 5.48
C ILE A 61 1.28 15.42 4.42
N LEU A 62 1.68 16.33 3.52
CA LEU A 62 0.82 16.79 2.43
C LEU A 62 0.40 15.62 1.53
N GLY A 63 1.34 14.76 1.14
CA GLY A 63 1.03 13.55 0.37
C GLY A 63 0.05 12.63 1.09
N THR A 64 0.21 12.45 2.39
CA THR A 64 -0.72 11.68 3.24
C THR A 64 -2.11 12.29 3.21
N LEU A 65 -2.23 13.59 3.48
CA LEU A 65 -3.52 14.30 3.49
C LEU A 65 -4.23 14.22 2.14
N LEU A 66 -3.51 14.40 1.04
CA LEU A 66 -4.06 14.31 -0.32
C LEU A 66 -4.59 12.90 -0.64
N MET A 67 -3.94 11.86 -0.11
CA MET A 67 -4.35 10.48 -0.32
C MET A 67 -5.53 10.03 0.57
N LEU A 68 -5.83 10.73 1.66
CA LEU A 68 -6.98 10.40 2.51
C LEU A 68 -8.31 10.60 1.77
N MET A 69 -8.42 11.60 0.90
CA MET A 69 -9.63 11.86 0.12
C MET A 69 -10.00 10.71 -0.84
N PRO A 70 -9.11 10.25 -1.74
CA PRO A 70 -9.43 9.11 -2.60
C PRO A 70 -9.57 7.82 -1.80
N LEU A 71 -8.83 7.64 -0.69
CA LEU A 71 -9.04 6.47 0.18
C LEU A 71 -10.46 6.45 0.73
N TRP A 72 -10.95 7.58 1.25
CA TRP A 72 -12.31 7.69 1.76
C TRP A 72 -13.35 7.32 0.71
N GLY A 73 -13.22 7.84 -0.52
CA GLY A 73 -14.13 7.49 -1.62
C GLY A 73 -14.15 5.99 -1.97
N LEU A 74 -13.07 5.26 -1.70
CA LEU A 74 -12.99 3.81 -1.96
C LEU A 74 -13.52 2.96 -0.79
N VAL A 75 -13.59 3.52 0.43
CA VAL A 75 -13.98 2.78 1.65
C VAL A 75 -15.26 3.31 2.29
N GLU A 76 -15.91 4.29 1.66
CA GLU A 76 -17.09 4.94 2.24
C GLU A 76 -18.23 3.94 2.51
N PRO A 77 -18.99 4.13 3.61
CA PRO A 77 -20.14 3.28 3.88
C PRO A 77 -21.22 3.42 2.80
N GLY A 78 -21.92 2.32 2.50
CA GLY A 78 -23.02 2.32 1.52
C GLY A 78 -22.61 1.95 0.09
N GLN A 79 -21.35 1.56 -0.13
CA GLN A 79 -20.89 0.98 -1.39
C GLN A 79 -21.66 -0.31 -1.74
N PRO A 80 -21.84 -0.63 -3.04
CA PRO A 80 -22.47 -1.88 -3.46
C PRO A 80 -21.79 -3.12 -2.85
N GLU A 81 -22.53 -4.23 -2.73
CA GLU A 81 -22.11 -5.46 -2.00
C GLU A 81 -20.76 -6.06 -2.43
N SER A 82 -20.29 -5.77 -3.65
CA SER A 82 -18.94 -6.19 -4.07
C SER A 82 -17.86 -5.22 -3.55
N PHE A 83 -18.12 -3.92 -3.63
CA PHE A 83 -17.13 -2.88 -3.31
C PHE A 83 -16.95 -2.68 -1.80
N ASN A 84 -17.99 -2.89 -0.99
CA ASN A 84 -17.89 -2.79 0.47
C ASN A 84 -16.99 -3.88 1.11
N LEU A 85 -16.73 -4.99 0.41
CA LEU A 85 -15.85 -6.07 0.86
C LEU A 85 -14.37 -5.80 0.54
N PHE A 86 -14.08 -5.03 -0.50
CA PHE A 86 -12.71 -4.80 -0.98
C PHE A 86 -11.77 -4.16 0.06
N PRO A 87 -12.20 -3.22 0.92
CA PRO A 87 -11.35 -2.70 1.98
C PRO A 87 -10.86 -3.81 2.92
N TYR A 88 -11.73 -4.75 3.28
CA TYR A 88 -11.37 -5.88 4.15
C TYR A 88 -10.43 -6.86 3.46
N VAL A 89 -10.67 -7.15 2.16
CA VAL A 89 -9.77 -7.99 1.36
C VAL A 89 -8.38 -7.35 1.27
N ALA A 90 -8.31 -6.04 0.99
CA ALA A 90 -7.04 -5.30 0.94
C ALA A 90 -6.30 -5.35 2.28
N LEU A 91 -7.00 -5.14 3.40
CA LEU A 91 -6.43 -5.25 4.75
C LEU A 91 -5.92 -6.67 5.03
N ALA A 92 -6.66 -7.71 4.65
CA ALA A 92 -6.24 -9.09 4.81
C ALA A 92 -4.96 -9.38 4.02
N VAL A 93 -4.88 -8.96 2.76
CA VAL A 93 -3.68 -9.13 1.92
C VAL A 93 -2.49 -8.37 2.51
N LEU A 94 -2.68 -7.14 2.97
CA LEU A 94 -1.63 -6.37 3.62
C LEU A 94 -1.15 -7.02 4.91
N ALA A 95 -2.06 -7.51 5.75
CA ALA A 95 -1.72 -8.22 6.98
C ALA A 95 -0.93 -9.50 6.68
N LEU A 96 -1.36 -10.30 5.70
CA LEU A 96 -0.65 -11.50 5.27
C LEU A 96 0.75 -11.17 4.73
N SER A 97 0.86 -10.11 3.93
CA SER A 97 2.15 -9.66 3.37
C SER A 97 3.10 -9.19 4.48
N ALA A 98 2.60 -8.44 5.45
CA ALA A 98 3.36 -7.99 6.60
C ALA A 98 3.81 -9.16 7.49
N ILE A 99 2.91 -10.10 7.80
CA ILE A 99 3.22 -11.32 8.56
C ILE A 99 4.28 -12.14 7.82
N TYR A 100 4.11 -12.36 6.52
CA TYR A 100 5.08 -13.09 5.70
C TYR A 100 6.45 -12.42 5.71
N GLY A 101 6.51 -11.10 5.52
CA GLY A 101 7.74 -10.32 5.60
C GLY A 101 8.42 -10.45 6.97
N LEU A 102 7.66 -10.33 8.06
CA LEU A 102 8.18 -10.50 9.42
C LEU A 102 8.72 -11.90 9.67
N ILE A 103 8.02 -12.94 9.21
CA ILE A 103 8.47 -14.33 9.33
C ILE A 103 9.78 -14.52 8.54
N LEU A 104 9.86 -13.98 7.33
CA LEU A 104 11.03 -14.09 6.46
C LEU A 104 12.24 -13.39 7.06
N THR A 105 12.09 -12.16 7.56
CA THR A 105 13.15 -11.40 8.24
C THR A 105 13.63 -12.09 9.52
N LYS A 106 12.72 -12.70 10.29
CA LYS A 106 13.10 -13.46 11.50
C LYS A 106 13.85 -14.74 11.17
N ARG A 107 13.48 -15.43 10.08
CA ARG A 107 14.12 -16.70 9.67
C ARG A 107 15.48 -16.48 9.04
N ASN A 108 15.62 -15.45 8.19
CA ASN A 108 16.86 -15.14 7.49
C ASN A 108 17.22 -13.65 7.68
N PRO A 109 17.88 -13.29 8.80
CA PRO A 109 18.23 -11.90 9.10
C PRO A 109 19.12 -11.26 8.03
N HIS A 110 19.96 -12.05 7.38
CA HIS A 110 20.83 -11.60 6.29
C HIS A 110 20.02 -11.09 5.09
N LEU A 111 18.84 -11.63 4.83
CA LEU A 111 18.02 -11.23 3.68
C LEU A 111 17.53 -9.78 3.81
N ALA A 112 17.16 -9.35 5.03
CA ALA A 112 16.76 -7.98 5.29
C ALA A 112 17.93 -6.99 5.14
N GLN A 113 19.15 -7.41 5.49
CA GLN A 113 20.35 -6.61 5.29
C GLN A 113 20.70 -6.48 3.80
N THR A 114 20.59 -7.57 3.04
CA THR A 114 20.86 -7.59 1.59
C THR A 114 19.86 -6.74 0.80
N ILE A 115 18.56 -6.80 1.13
CA ILE A 115 17.56 -5.94 0.49
C ILE A 115 17.87 -4.46 0.79
N GLY A 116 18.27 -4.15 2.02
CA GLY A 116 18.68 -2.79 2.40
C GLY A 116 19.94 -2.30 1.68
N SER A 117 20.95 -3.17 1.49
CA SER A 117 22.19 -2.80 0.81
C SER A 117 21.99 -2.55 -0.68
N PHE A 118 21.18 -3.37 -1.36
CA PHE A 118 20.88 -3.14 -2.78
C PHE A 118 20.14 -1.81 -3.03
N ILE A 119 19.26 -1.38 -2.11
CA ILE A 119 18.54 -0.11 -2.23
C ILE A 119 19.43 1.08 -1.83
N ALA A 120 20.46 0.86 -1.01
CA ALA A 120 21.39 1.91 -0.58
C ALA A 120 22.53 2.17 -1.58
N ASP A 121 22.84 1.21 -2.45
CA ASP A 121 23.89 1.29 -3.47
C ASP A 121 23.39 1.87 -4.82
N GLU A 122 22.10 2.20 -4.94
CA GLU A 122 21.45 2.84 -6.10
C GLU A 122 21.11 4.32 -5.81
#